data_AF-A0A2E6QM31-F1
#
_entry.id   AF-A0A2E6QM31-F1
#
_cell.length_a   1.000
_cell.length_b   1.000
_cell.length_c   1.000
_cell.angle_alpha   90.00
_cell.angle_beta   90.00
_cell.angle_gamma   90.00
#
_symmetry.space_group_name_H-M   'P 1'
#
loop_
_entity.id
_entity.type
_entity.pdbx_description
1 polymer ?
#
loop_
_entity_poly.entity_id
_entity_poly.type
_entity_poly.pdbx_seq_one_letter_code
_entity_poly.pdbx_strand_id
1 'polypeptide(L)'
;MKAKAYRESGFVIVDGGDWRLVVSRRLGGAVAVERLHRPPLYHLGYEAVLVGGKRVASAHWGHEESPEPSTQGLVMTGMPFERAADSLPLVRWMVPFQMVASMLSAGWVAESFQRAVKLRMIRPAKTVGLMLDRTLRWDETGVTIDDVIRAAAGAPRLVRVDPAHQVSFYSPSGRQDSGQVFPVPEWDGERAAAAINGTRLFKSRCMFHHDVGADAVTRHPLSE
;
A
#
# COMPACT_ATOMS: atom_id res chain seq x y z
N MET A 1 -4.87 -15.35 -33.41
CA MET A 1 -4.10 -15.12 -32.17
C MET A 1 -4.50 -16.12 -31.08
N LYS A 2 -3.62 -16.43 -30.13
CA LYS A 2 -3.96 -17.29 -28.98
C LYS A 2 -3.61 -16.56 -27.69
N ALA A 3 -4.60 -16.38 -26.82
CA ALA A 3 -4.38 -15.94 -25.45
C ALA A 3 -3.96 -17.14 -24.60
N LYS A 4 -2.91 -16.98 -23.79
CA LYS A 4 -2.44 -18.00 -22.85
C LYS A 4 -2.54 -17.47 -21.42
N ALA A 5 -3.37 -18.11 -20.61
CA ALA A 5 -3.52 -17.80 -19.20
C ALA A 5 -2.55 -18.63 -18.35
N TYR A 6 -1.79 -17.97 -17.48
CA TYR A 6 -0.85 -18.58 -16.54
C TYR A 6 -1.40 -18.46 -15.12
N ARG A 7 -2.27 -19.41 -14.73
CA ARG A 7 -3.05 -19.37 -13.48
C ARG A 7 -2.20 -19.14 -12.23
N GLU A 8 -1.06 -19.82 -12.10
CA GLU A 8 -0.19 -19.70 -10.93
C GLU A 8 0.43 -18.31 -10.75
N SER A 9 0.69 -17.63 -11.87
CA SER A 9 1.31 -16.30 -11.88
C SER A 9 0.28 -15.16 -11.93
N GLY A 10 -0.95 -15.45 -12.37
CA GLY A 10 -2.01 -14.46 -12.58
C GLY A 10 -1.84 -13.64 -13.85
N PHE A 11 -1.00 -14.06 -14.80
CA PHE A 11 -0.81 -13.34 -16.07
C PHE A 11 -1.62 -13.94 -17.22
N VAL A 12 -2.06 -13.08 -18.14
CA VAL A 12 -2.52 -13.46 -19.47
C VAL A 12 -1.55 -12.87 -20.48
N ILE A 13 -1.07 -13.70 -21.41
CA ILE A 13 -0.19 -13.26 -22.49
C ILE A 13 -0.91 -13.51 -23.81
N VAL A 14 -0.92 -12.50 -24.68
CA VAL A 14 -1.42 -12.59 -26.06
C VAL A 14 -0.31 -12.18 -27.00
N ASP A 15 0.03 -13.05 -27.94
CA ASP A 15 0.99 -12.75 -29.00
C ASP A 15 0.23 -12.42 -30.30
N GLY A 16 0.47 -11.21 -30.81
CA GLY A 16 -0.14 -10.63 -32.02
C GLY A 16 0.79 -10.55 -33.22
N GLY A 17 1.95 -11.21 -33.19
CA GLY A 17 2.95 -11.19 -34.27
C GLY A 17 3.99 -10.08 -34.06
N ASP A 18 3.64 -8.83 -34.37
CA ASP A 18 4.51 -7.66 -34.19
C ASP A 18 4.34 -7.00 -32.81
N TRP A 19 3.35 -7.44 -32.04
CA TRP A 19 3.09 -6.98 -30.68
C TRP A 19 2.79 -8.13 -29.70
N ARG A 20 2.98 -7.85 -28.41
CA ARG A 20 2.64 -8.73 -27.30
C ARG A 20 1.88 -7.94 -26.23
N LEU A 21 0.80 -8.52 -25.73
CA LEU A 21 0.04 -8.01 -24.59
C LEU A 21 0.31 -8.89 -23.38
N VAL A 22 0.65 -8.26 -22.27
CA VAL A 22 0.75 -8.90 -20.96
C VAL A 22 -0.26 -8.23 -20.03
N VAL A 23 -1.19 -9.01 -19.50
CA VAL A 23 -2.20 -8.55 -18.54
C VAL A 23 -1.98 -9.23 -17.19
N SER A 24 -1.88 -8.43 -16.13
CA SER A 24 -1.84 -8.95 -14.76
C SER A 24 -3.25 -8.97 -14.15
N ARG A 25 -3.82 -10.17 -13.99
CA ARG A 25 -5.13 -10.37 -13.33
C ARG A 25 -5.07 -10.00 -11.84
N ARG A 26 -3.89 -10.10 -11.22
CA ARG A 26 -3.67 -9.78 -9.80
C ARG A 26 -3.52 -8.29 -9.51
N LEU A 27 -3.24 -7.47 -10.52
CA LEU A 27 -3.01 -6.02 -10.40
C LEU A 27 -4.14 -5.21 -11.05
N GLY A 28 -5.38 -5.59 -10.80
CA GLY A 28 -6.53 -4.88 -11.37
C GLY A 28 -6.49 -4.81 -12.90
N GLY A 29 -5.98 -5.86 -13.55
CA GLY A 29 -5.88 -5.91 -15.00
C GLY A 29 -4.83 -5.00 -15.60
N ALA A 30 -3.78 -4.65 -14.85
CA ALA A 30 -2.67 -3.86 -15.37
C ALA A 30 -2.12 -4.46 -16.68
N VAL A 31 -1.92 -3.60 -17.67
CA VAL A 31 -1.55 -3.98 -19.03
C VAL A 31 -0.14 -3.48 -19.36
N ALA A 32 0.66 -4.31 -20.01
CA ALA A 32 1.82 -3.92 -20.78
C ALA A 32 1.63 -4.34 -22.25
N VAL A 33 1.85 -3.41 -23.18
CA VAL A 33 1.84 -3.66 -24.62
C VAL A 33 3.24 -3.44 -25.16
N GLU A 34 3.86 -4.51 -25.62
CA GLU A 34 5.16 -4.51 -26.26
C GLU A 34 4.97 -4.52 -27.77
N ARG A 35 5.72 -3.69 -28.49
CA ARG A 35 5.81 -3.73 -29.96
C ARG A 35 7.27 -3.87 -30.37
N LEU A 36 7.52 -4.58 -31.46
CA LEU A 36 8.88 -4.73 -31.96
C LEU A 36 9.51 -3.34 -32.22
N HIS A 37 10.75 -3.16 -31.74
CA HIS A 37 11.52 -1.91 -31.85
C HIS A 37 10.90 -0.66 -31.18
N ARG A 38 9.96 -0.82 -30.25
CA ARG A 38 9.38 0.30 -29.48
C ARG A 38 9.43 0.04 -27.97
N PRO A 39 9.54 1.10 -27.15
CA PRO A 39 9.40 0.95 -25.71
C PRO A 39 8.00 0.42 -25.35
N PRO A 40 7.87 -0.42 -24.32
CA PRO A 40 6.59 -0.92 -23.87
C PRO A 40 5.68 0.22 -23.39
N LEU A 41 4.40 0.11 -23.71
CA LEU A 41 3.35 0.98 -23.20
C LEU A 41 2.68 0.31 -22.01
N TYR A 42 2.56 1.04 -20.91
CA TYR A 42 1.96 0.53 -19.68
C TYR A 42 0.65 1.24 -19.38
N HIS A 43 -0.39 0.46 -19.09
CA HIS A 43 -1.66 0.96 -18.54
C HIS A 43 -1.92 0.28 -17.20
N LEU A 44 -1.42 0.92 -16.13
CA LEU A 44 -1.40 0.34 -14.79
C LEU A 44 -2.70 0.58 -14.00
N GLY A 45 -3.71 1.24 -14.58
CA GLY A 45 -4.91 1.66 -13.84
C GLY A 45 -4.87 3.15 -13.54
N TYR A 46 -5.48 3.52 -12.42
CA TYR A 46 -5.65 4.93 -12.05
C TYR A 46 -5.27 5.17 -10.61
N GLU A 47 -4.73 6.36 -10.36
CA GLU A 47 -4.67 6.96 -9.04
C GLU A 47 -5.79 7.99 -8.93
N ALA A 48 -6.43 8.05 -7.77
CA ALA A 48 -7.44 9.06 -7.47
C ALA A 48 -7.12 9.78 -6.17
N VAL A 49 -7.39 11.09 -6.16
CA VAL A 49 -7.33 11.95 -4.99
C VAL A 49 -8.75 12.23 -4.52
N LEU A 50 -9.04 11.91 -3.27
CA LEU A 50 -10.34 12.14 -2.64
C LEU A 50 -10.36 13.50 -1.92
N VAL A 51 -11.57 13.99 -1.63
CA VAL A 51 -11.74 15.13 -0.70
C VAL A 51 -11.07 14.80 0.64
N GLY A 52 -10.26 15.73 1.14
CA GLY A 52 -9.40 15.52 2.32
C GLY A 52 -8.00 14.98 1.99
N GLY A 53 -7.60 14.95 0.71
CA GLY A 53 -6.23 14.69 0.28
C GLY A 53 -5.80 13.23 0.27
N LYS A 54 -6.71 12.30 0.55
CA LYS A 54 -6.41 10.86 0.57
C LYS A 54 -6.18 10.34 -0.85
N ARG A 55 -5.11 9.56 -1.04
CA ARG A 55 -4.76 8.94 -2.32
C ARG A 55 -5.16 7.47 -2.34
N VAL A 56 -5.79 7.05 -3.42
CA VAL A 56 -6.20 5.66 -3.66
C VAL A 56 -5.79 5.23 -5.07
N ALA A 57 -5.60 3.93 -5.29
CA ALA A 57 -5.18 3.37 -6.57
C ALA A 57 -5.98 2.12 -6.91
N SER A 58 -6.29 1.93 -8.20
CA SER A 58 -7.02 0.76 -8.71
C SER A 58 -6.15 -0.48 -8.93
N ALA A 59 -4.82 -0.31 -9.02
CA ALA A 59 -3.87 -1.42 -9.10
C ALA A 59 -3.40 -1.82 -7.71
N HIS A 60 -4.08 -2.81 -7.13
CA HIS A 60 -3.65 -3.46 -5.89
C HIS A 60 -3.59 -4.98 -6.07
N TRP A 61 -2.59 -5.58 -5.42
CA TRP A 61 -2.43 -7.03 -5.26
C TRP A 61 -3.40 -7.60 -4.22
N GLY A 62 -4.33 -8.46 -4.63
CA GLY A 62 -5.26 -9.07 -3.66
C GLY A 62 -6.60 -9.48 -4.22
N HIS A 63 -6.86 -9.20 -5.50
CA HIS A 63 -8.01 -9.78 -6.18
C HIS A 63 -7.74 -11.26 -6.45
N GLU A 64 -8.34 -12.13 -5.63
CA GLU A 64 -8.26 -13.59 -5.79
C GLU A 64 -9.07 -14.05 -7.00
N GLU A 65 -10.15 -13.33 -7.34
CA GLU A 65 -10.94 -13.60 -8.52
C GLU A 65 -10.19 -13.14 -9.77
N SER A 66 -9.65 -14.14 -10.44
CA SER A 66 -8.95 -14.00 -11.67
C SER A 66 -9.95 -14.37 -12.78
N PRO A 67 -10.51 -13.43 -13.56
CA PRO A 67 -11.40 -13.77 -14.67
C PRO A 67 -10.62 -14.48 -15.77
N GLU A 68 -11.21 -15.50 -16.40
CA GLU A 68 -10.57 -16.24 -17.49
C GLU A 68 -10.67 -15.43 -18.79
N PRO A 69 -9.58 -15.30 -19.56
CA PRO A 69 -9.62 -14.62 -20.84
C PRO A 69 -10.42 -15.43 -21.87
N SER A 70 -11.20 -14.73 -22.67
CA SER A 70 -11.78 -15.27 -23.90
C SER A 70 -10.77 -15.19 -25.06
N THR A 71 -11.13 -15.72 -26.22
CA THR A 71 -10.29 -15.63 -27.43
C THR A 71 -10.03 -14.18 -27.87
N GLN A 72 -10.97 -13.26 -27.61
CA GLN A 72 -10.98 -11.89 -28.15
C GLN A 72 -10.88 -10.80 -27.07
N GLY A 73 -10.81 -11.18 -25.79
CA GLY A 73 -10.80 -10.18 -24.72
C GLY A 73 -10.85 -10.74 -23.32
N LEU A 74 -10.75 -9.82 -22.37
CA LEU A 74 -10.85 -10.07 -20.93
C LEU A 74 -11.70 -8.98 -20.29
N VAL A 75 -12.68 -9.38 -19.48
CA VAL A 75 -13.50 -8.46 -18.70
C VAL A 75 -13.14 -8.63 -17.23
N MET A 76 -12.81 -7.53 -16.57
CA MET A 76 -12.52 -7.46 -15.15
C MET A 76 -13.48 -6.46 -14.51
N THR A 77 -14.23 -6.88 -13.51
CA THR A 77 -15.24 -6.04 -12.86
C THR A 77 -14.97 -5.92 -11.38
N GLY A 78 -15.39 -4.79 -10.80
CA GLY A 78 -15.38 -4.60 -9.35
C GLY A 78 -13.98 -4.58 -8.76
N MET A 79 -12.98 -4.10 -9.49
CA MET A 79 -11.62 -4.01 -8.96
C MET A 79 -11.54 -2.83 -8.00
N PRO A 80 -11.32 -3.04 -6.70
CA PRO A 80 -11.45 -1.97 -5.73
C PRO A 80 -10.31 -0.97 -5.88
N PHE A 81 -10.61 0.30 -5.63
CA PHE A 81 -9.57 1.26 -5.29
C PHE A 81 -9.22 1.11 -3.82
N GLU A 82 -7.95 0.94 -3.56
CA GLU A 82 -7.38 0.83 -2.23
C GLU A 82 -6.51 2.04 -1.93
N ARG A 83 -6.37 2.41 -0.66
CA ARG A 83 -5.50 3.55 -0.32
C ARG A 83 -4.08 3.25 -0.78
N ALA A 84 -3.51 4.15 -1.57
CA ALA A 84 -2.17 4.05 -2.17
C ALA A 84 -1.02 4.19 -1.14
N ALA A 85 -1.33 4.05 0.16
CA ALA A 85 -0.58 4.43 1.36
C ALA A 85 -0.80 5.88 1.78
N ASP A 86 -1.68 6.07 2.76
CA ASP A 86 -1.61 7.27 3.58
C ASP A 86 -0.47 7.08 4.59
N SER A 87 0.57 7.90 4.41
CA SER A 87 1.75 8.13 5.26
C SER A 87 2.71 6.94 5.43
N LEU A 88 3.83 7.01 4.71
CA LEU A 88 5.16 6.47 5.02
C LEU A 88 5.21 5.75 6.39
N PRO A 89 4.74 4.49 6.47
CA PRO A 89 4.71 3.79 7.74
C PRO A 89 6.14 3.67 8.25
N LEU A 90 7.12 3.49 7.37
CA LEU A 90 8.52 3.50 7.75
C LEU A 90 8.96 4.81 8.39
N VAL A 91 8.46 5.99 8.02
CA VAL A 91 8.81 7.25 8.73
C VAL A 91 8.19 7.26 10.12
N ARG A 92 6.91 6.93 10.25
CA ARG A 92 6.22 6.88 11.54
C ARG A 92 6.78 5.79 12.47
N TRP A 93 7.24 4.69 11.90
CA TRP A 93 7.79 3.54 12.60
C TRP A 93 9.31 3.52 12.61
N MET A 94 10.00 4.51 12.03
CA MET A 94 11.46 4.54 11.92
C MET A 94 12.10 4.59 13.30
N VAL A 95 11.60 5.49 14.15
CA VAL A 95 12.07 5.66 15.53
C VAL A 95 11.76 4.40 16.35
N PRO A 96 10.53 3.85 16.38
CA PRO A 96 10.26 2.55 17.00
C PRO A 96 11.15 1.43 16.45
N PHE A 97 11.40 1.38 15.14
CA PHE A 97 12.22 0.36 14.50
C PHE A 97 13.69 0.50 14.91
N GLN A 98 14.25 1.71 14.95
CA GLN A 98 15.62 1.96 15.40
C GLN A 98 15.78 1.67 16.90
N MET A 99 14.80 2.04 17.73
CA MET A 99 14.81 1.70 19.15
C MET A 99 14.79 0.19 19.35
N VAL A 100 13.90 -0.52 18.65
CA VAL A 100 13.86 -1.98 18.68
C VAL A 100 15.19 -2.54 18.15
N ALA A 101 15.66 -2.16 16.96
CA ALA A 101 16.97 -2.55 16.39
C ALA A 101 18.15 -2.37 17.36
N SER A 102 18.20 -1.25 18.08
CA SER A 102 19.24 -0.99 19.07
C SER A 102 19.15 -1.88 20.33
N MET A 103 17.95 -2.40 20.63
CA MET A 103 17.71 -3.34 21.73
C MET A 103 17.86 -4.82 21.31
N LEU A 104 18.12 -5.09 20.02
CA LEU A 104 18.15 -6.43 19.44
C LEU A 104 19.51 -7.11 19.52
N SER A 105 20.05 -7.22 20.73
CA SER A 105 20.98 -8.30 21.05
C SER A 105 20.27 -9.67 21.19
N ALA A 106 18.93 -9.71 21.13
CA ALA A 106 18.12 -10.93 21.13
C ALA A 106 17.24 -11.04 19.86
N GLY A 107 17.62 -11.91 18.92
CA GLY A 107 17.06 -11.96 17.55
C GLY A 107 15.55 -12.23 17.43
N TRP A 108 14.92 -12.89 18.39
CA TRP A 108 13.49 -13.27 18.31
C TRP A 108 12.52 -12.07 18.40
N VAL A 109 12.90 -11.01 19.12
CA VAL A 109 12.11 -9.76 19.20
C VAL A 109 12.18 -9.00 17.87
N ALA A 110 13.30 -9.12 17.15
CA ALA A 110 13.51 -8.46 15.87
C ALA A 110 12.59 -9.02 14.82
N GLU A 111 12.58 -10.34 14.73
CA GLU A 111 11.73 -11.06 13.80
C GLU A 111 10.26 -10.76 14.05
N SER A 112 9.84 -10.73 15.33
CA SER A 112 8.47 -10.42 15.72
C SER A 112 8.06 -8.99 15.36
N PHE A 113 8.92 -8.01 15.64
CA PHE A 113 8.65 -6.61 15.30
C PHE A 113 8.67 -6.38 13.79
N GLN A 114 9.66 -6.93 13.08
CA GLN A 114 9.75 -6.84 11.63
C GLN A 114 8.55 -7.53 10.97
N ARG A 115 8.06 -8.65 11.52
CA ARG A 115 6.83 -9.31 11.08
C ARG A 115 5.61 -8.45 11.31
N ALA A 116 5.50 -7.77 12.46
CA ALA A 116 4.38 -6.87 12.75
C ALA A 116 4.36 -5.65 11.82
N VAL A 117 5.53 -5.02 11.58
CA VAL A 117 5.69 -3.91 10.64
C VAL A 117 5.36 -4.39 9.23
N LYS A 118 5.90 -5.53 8.78
CA LYS A 118 5.57 -6.14 7.49
C LYS A 118 4.07 -6.40 7.37
N LEU A 119 3.43 -7.03 8.36
CA LEU A 119 1.97 -7.27 8.34
C LEU A 119 1.18 -5.96 8.22
N ARG A 120 1.60 -4.89 8.90
CA ARG A 120 0.92 -3.59 8.83
C ARG A 120 1.20 -2.85 7.51
N MET A 121 2.36 -3.08 6.91
CA MET A 121 2.75 -2.57 5.60
C MET A 121 2.16 -3.39 4.44
N ILE A 122 1.84 -4.66 4.64
CA ILE A 122 1.35 -5.56 3.59
C ILE A 122 -0.17 -5.65 3.62
N ARG A 123 -0.81 -5.41 4.77
CA ARG A 123 -2.27 -5.46 4.87
C ARG A 123 -2.92 -4.44 3.93
N PRO A 124 -3.82 -4.89 3.02
CA PRO A 124 -4.54 -4.01 2.13
C PRO A 124 -5.32 -2.98 2.96
N ALA A 125 -5.21 -1.72 2.55
CA ALA A 125 -5.85 -0.63 3.27
C ALA A 125 -7.32 -0.54 2.84
N LYS A 126 -8.21 -0.19 3.80
CA LYS A 126 -9.68 -0.12 3.59
C LYS A 126 -10.05 0.44 2.21
N THR A 127 -10.86 -0.32 1.48
CA THR A 127 -11.46 0.08 0.21
C THR A 127 -12.32 1.33 0.43
N VAL A 128 -12.30 2.25 -0.53
CA VAL A 128 -12.95 3.57 -0.42
C VAL A 128 -14.30 3.64 -1.16
N GLY A 129 -14.89 2.50 -1.47
CA GLY A 129 -16.14 2.44 -2.24
C GLY A 129 -15.98 2.91 -3.69
N LEU A 130 -14.77 2.93 -4.24
CA LEU A 130 -14.53 3.14 -5.65
C LEU A 130 -14.11 1.81 -6.28
N MET A 131 -14.57 1.56 -7.50
CA MET A 131 -14.31 0.33 -8.25
C MET A 131 -13.95 0.67 -9.69
N LEU A 132 -13.02 -0.09 -10.27
CA LEU A 132 -12.69 -0.07 -11.68
C LEU A 132 -13.29 -1.32 -12.35
N ASP A 133 -14.02 -1.10 -13.42
CA ASP A 133 -14.33 -2.13 -14.41
C ASP A 133 -13.47 -1.87 -15.64
N ARG A 134 -12.83 -2.92 -16.13
CA ARG A 134 -11.95 -2.88 -17.29
C ARG A 134 -12.37 -3.93 -18.30
N THR A 135 -12.58 -3.51 -19.53
CA THR A 135 -12.77 -4.40 -20.66
C THR A 135 -11.58 -4.27 -21.60
N LEU A 136 -10.86 -5.37 -21.78
CA LEU A 136 -9.79 -5.51 -22.74
C LEU A 136 -10.32 -6.26 -23.95
N ARG A 137 -10.13 -5.68 -25.14
CA ARG A 137 -10.42 -6.33 -26.41
C ARG A 137 -9.14 -6.35 -27.24
N TRP A 138 -8.87 -7.46 -27.91
CA TRP A 138 -7.71 -7.57 -28.77
C TRP A 138 -8.07 -8.26 -30.08
N ASP A 139 -7.46 -7.77 -31.16
CA ASP A 139 -7.60 -8.30 -32.51
C ASP A 139 -6.24 -8.28 -33.22
N GLU A 140 -6.20 -8.59 -34.51
CA GLU A 140 -4.94 -8.66 -35.27
C GLU A 140 -4.20 -7.32 -35.34
N THR A 141 -4.89 -6.19 -35.12
CA THR A 141 -4.33 -4.83 -35.24
C THR A 141 -3.83 -4.27 -33.92
N GLY A 142 -4.31 -4.79 -32.78
CA GLY A 142 -3.86 -4.36 -31.47
C GLY A 142 -4.81 -4.67 -30.32
N VAL A 143 -4.84 -3.73 -29.36
CA VAL A 143 -5.59 -3.84 -28.11
C VAL A 143 -6.33 -2.54 -27.82
N THR A 144 -7.58 -2.67 -27.39
CA THR A 144 -8.43 -1.59 -26.89
C THR A 144 -8.70 -1.82 -25.40
N ILE A 145 -8.60 -0.75 -24.62
CA ILE A 145 -8.82 -0.74 -23.17
C ILE A 145 -9.98 0.21 -22.88
N ASP A 146 -11.11 -0.34 -22.42
CA ASP A 146 -12.28 0.41 -22.00
C ASP A 146 -12.41 0.34 -20.48
N ASP A 147 -12.21 1.47 -19.81
CA ASP A 147 -12.20 1.57 -18.36
C ASP A 147 -13.38 2.41 -17.85
N VAL A 148 -14.08 1.89 -16.84
CA VAL A 148 -15.20 2.57 -16.16
C VAL A 148 -14.92 2.59 -14.66
N ILE A 149 -14.84 3.79 -14.10
CA ILE A 149 -14.70 3.99 -12.65
C ILE A 149 -16.09 4.22 -12.05
N ARG A 150 -16.49 3.34 -11.13
CA ARG A 150 -17.78 3.42 -10.41
C ARG A 150 -17.55 3.81 -8.96
N ALA A 151 -18.43 4.66 -8.46
CA ALA A 151 -18.51 5.00 -7.05
C ALA A 151 -19.73 4.31 -6.42
N ALA A 152 -19.52 3.62 -5.31
CA ALA A 152 -20.58 3.11 -4.46
C ALA A 152 -21.34 4.29 -3.81
N ALA A 153 -22.59 4.04 -3.41
CA ALA A 153 -23.35 5.00 -2.63
C ALA A 153 -22.58 5.38 -1.35
N GLY A 154 -22.39 6.69 -1.12
CA GLY A 154 -21.62 7.20 0.01
C GLY A 154 -20.10 7.15 -0.14
N ALA A 155 -19.57 6.80 -1.32
CA ALA A 155 -18.14 6.91 -1.59
C ALA A 155 -17.67 8.37 -1.45
N PRO A 156 -16.43 8.62 -0.96
CA PRO A 156 -15.88 9.96 -0.88
C PRO A 156 -15.84 10.63 -2.26
N ARG A 157 -16.11 11.93 -2.29
CA ARG A 157 -16.06 12.71 -3.54
C ARG A 157 -14.64 12.69 -4.13
N LEU A 158 -14.57 12.41 -5.43
CA LEU A 158 -13.36 12.49 -6.24
C LEU A 158 -12.98 13.96 -6.48
N VAL A 159 -11.70 14.29 -6.29
CA VAL A 159 -11.10 15.58 -6.64
C VAL A 159 -10.35 15.47 -7.95
N ARG A 160 -9.57 14.40 -8.12
CA ARG A 160 -8.73 14.15 -9.29
C ARG A 160 -8.61 12.66 -9.56
N VAL A 161 -8.50 12.29 -10.84
CA VAL A 161 -8.19 10.93 -11.28
C VAL A 161 -7.18 11.04 -12.41
N ASP A 162 -6.06 10.34 -12.28
CA ASP A 162 -4.98 10.30 -13.26
C ASP A 162 -4.61 8.85 -13.57
N PRO A 163 -4.09 8.54 -14.78
CA PRO A 163 -3.48 7.24 -15.03
C PRO A 163 -2.36 6.95 -14.02
N ALA A 164 -2.31 5.71 -13.53
CA ALA A 164 -1.25 5.30 -12.62
C ALA A 164 0.06 5.15 -13.40
N HIS A 165 1.07 5.92 -13.00
CA HIS A 165 2.41 5.86 -13.60
C HIS A 165 3.32 4.83 -12.92
N GLN A 166 2.94 4.35 -11.74
CA GLN A 166 3.68 3.37 -10.96
C GLN A 166 2.71 2.31 -10.43
N VAL A 167 3.18 1.07 -10.31
CA VAL A 167 2.41 0.02 -9.63
C VAL A 167 2.48 0.32 -8.14
N SER A 168 1.32 0.48 -7.50
CA SER A 168 1.21 0.62 -6.05
C SER A 168 1.97 -0.52 -5.37
N PHE A 169 3.14 -0.21 -4.80
CA PHE A 169 4.11 -1.23 -4.46
C PHE A 169 3.61 -2.16 -3.36
N TYR A 170 3.64 -3.48 -3.60
CA TYR A 170 3.42 -4.47 -2.54
C TYR A 170 4.69 -4.75 -1.72
N SER A 171 5.86 -4.31 -2.21
CA SER A 171 7.09 -4.42 -1.46
C SER A 171 7.19 -3.30 -0.41
N PRO A 172 7.57 -3.63 0.84
CA PRO A 172 7.83 -2.62 1.87
C PRO A 172 8.84 -1.55 1.46
N SER A 173 9.82 -1.89 0.62
CA SER A 173 10.83 -0.98 0.08
C SER A 173 10.29 -0.06 -1.03
N GLY A 174 9.39 -0.52 -1.89
CA GLY A 174 8.80 0.32 -2.94
C GLY A 174 7.78 1.34 -2.41
N ARG A 175 7.24 1.13 -1.20
CA ARG A 175 6.40 2.12 -0.49
C ARG A 175 7.21 3.26 0.14
N GLN A 176 8.53 3.26 -0.04
CA GLN A 176 9.40 4.41 0.19
C GLN A 176 9.29 5.29 -1.06
N ASP A 177 8.40 6.27 -1.02
CA ASP A 177 8.28 7.24 -2.10
C ASP A 177 9.65 7.90 -2.33
N SER A 178 10.12 7.95 -3.58
CA SER A 178 11.41 8.54 -3.96
C SER A 178 11.38 10.08 -3.97
N GLY A 179 10.19 10.68 -3.79
CA GLY A 179 9.96 12.11 -3.99
C GLY A 179 10.27 13.04 -2.80
N GLN A 180 10.65 12.53 -1.63
CA GLN A 180 11.13 13.38 -0.53
C GLN A 180 12.42 12.80 0.04
N VAL A 181 13.55 13.44 -0.31
CA VAL A 181 14.78 13.32 0.46
C VAL A 181 14.49 13.93 1.83
N PHE A 182 14.07 13.11 2.77
CA PHE A 182 13.99 13.54 4.16
C PHE A 182 15.43 13.63 4.67
N PRO A 183 15.84 14.77 5.28
CA PRO A 183 17.08 14.77 6.04
C PRO A 183 16.96 13.66 7.07
N VAL A 184 17.87 12.68 7.00
CA VAL A 184 18.06 11.74 8.10
C VAL A 184 18.38 12.64 9.30
N PRO A 185 17.55 12.66 10.36
CA PRO A 185 17.91 13.41 11.55
C PRO A 185 19.27 12.91 11.99
N GLU A 186 20.23 13.82 12.24
CA GLU A 186 21.50 13.41 12.85
C GLU A 186 21.18 12.60 14.10
N TRP A 187 21.55 11.32 14.07
CA TRP A 187 21.32 10.42 15.18
C TRP A 187 22.26 10.82 16.30
N ASP A 188 21.73 11.58 17.26
CA ASP A 188 22.40 11.86 18.52
C ASP A 188 22.18 10.67 19.46
N GLY A 189 23.13 9.73 19.40
CA GLY A 189 23.13 8.53 20.23
C GLY A 189 23.14 8.83 21.73
N GLU A 190 23.67 9.98 22.16
CA GLU A 190 23.70 10.39 23.56
C GLU A 190 22.30 10.82 24.02
N ARG A 191 21.58 11.62 23.21
CA ARG A 191 20.17 11.96 23.50
C ARG A 191 19.26 10.75 23.51
N ALA A 192 19.44 9.81 22.57
CA ALA A 192 18.65 8.57 22.54
C ALA A 192 18.92 7.69 23.77
N ALA A 193 20.19 7.53 24.16
CA ALA A 193 20.58 6.80 25.36
C ALA A 193 20.08 7.49 26.65
N ALA A 194 20.10 8.82 26.71
CA ALA A 194 19.56 9.60 27.84
C ALA A 194 18.04 9.44 27.97
N ALA A 195 17.29 9.43 26.86
CA ALA A 195 15.85 9.18 26.86
C ALA A 195 15.50 7.74 27.31
N ILE A 196 16.28 6.75 26.87
CA ILE A 196 16.12 5.35 27.29
C ILE A 196 16.43 5.19 28.78
N ASN A 197 17.54 5.79 29.26
CA ASN A 197 17.90 5.78 30.67
C ASN A 197 16.90 6.54 31.54
N GLY A 198 16.39 7.68 31.06
CA GLY A 198 15.32 8.43 31.71
C GLY A 198 14.03 7.61 31.81
N THR A 199 13.65 6.89 30.75
CA THR A 199 12.48 6.00 30.75
C THR A 199 12.69 4.81 31.70
N ARG A 200 13.91 4.24 31.76
CA ARG A 200 14.25 3.15 32.68
C ARG A 200 14.21 3.62 34.13
N LEU A 201 14.75 4.80 34.43
CA LEU A 201 14.73 5.42 35.75
C LEU A 201 13.30 5.80 36.18
N PHE A 202 12.50 6.34 35.26
CA PHE A 202 11.10 6.62 35.51
C PHE A 202 10.33 5.34 35.86
N LYS A 203 10.54 4.27 35.08
CA LYS A 203 9.91 2.97 35.35
C LYS A 203 10.35 2.33 36.67
N SER A 204 11.62 2.47 37.05
CA SER A 204 12.16 1.83 38.25
C SER A 204 11.96 2.64 39.54
N ARG A 205 11.79 3.97 39.46
CA ARG A 205 11.71 4.83 40.64
C ARG A 205 10.42 5.63 40.75
N CYS A 206 9.77 5.94 39.64
CA CYS A 206 8.66 6.88 39.61
C CYS A 206 7.32 6.21 39.27
N MET A 207 7.33 5.08 38.56
CA MET A 207 6.13 4.39 38.12
C MET A 207 5.22 4.01 39.28
N PHE A 208 5.77 3.54 40.41
CA PHE A 208 4.98 3.20 41.60
C PHE A 208 4.13 4.36 42.15
N HIS A 209 4.53 5.61 41.90
CA HIS A 209 3.80 6.82 42.32
C HIS A 209 2.90 7.41 41.22
N HIS A 210 2.99 6.92 39.98
CA HIS A 210 2.36 7.54 38.81
C HIS A 210 1.64 6.53 37.89
N ASP A 211 1.51 5.25 38.25
CA ASP A 211 1.02 4.17 37.35
C ASP A 211 -0.50 4.16 37.10
N VAL A 212 -1.23 5.08 37.72
CA VAL A 212 -2.64 5.28 37.44
C VAL A 212 -2.80 6.78 37.31
N GLY A 213 -3.26 7.28 36.17
CA GLY A 213 -3.60 8.70 36.04
C GLY A 213 -4.63 9.08 37.11
N ALA A 214 -4.15 9.63 38.23
CA ALA A 214 -4.88 10.13 39.38
C ALA A 214 -3.85 10.74 40.35
N ASP A 215 -3.67 12.07 40.38
CA ASP A 215 -4.46 12.91 41.28
C ASP A 215 -5.81 12.30 41.66
N ALA A 216 -5.76 11.29 42.54
CA ALA A 216 -6.88 10.98 43.39
C ALA A 216 -6.97 12.13 44.39
N VAL A 217 -7.76 13.14 44.03
CA VAL A 217 -8.26 14.17 44.93
C VAL A 217 -8.90 13.45 46.11
N THR A 218 -8.17 13.36 47.21
CA THR A 218 -8.70 13.04 48.53
C THR A 218 -9.59 14.22 48.92
N ARG A 219 -10.89 14.11 48.64
CA ARG A 219 -11.89 14.99 49.24
C ARG A 219 -11.87 14.71 50.75
N HIS A 220 -11.34 15.67 51.51
CA HIS A 220 -11.62 15.77 52.93
C HIS A 220 -13.13 15.90 53.14
N PRO A 221 -13.73 15.23 54.15
CA PRO A 221 -15.06 15.60 54.59
C PRO A 221 -14.96 16.98 55.25
N LEU A 222 -15.62 17.98 54.66
CA LEU A 222 -15.91 19.21 55.39
C LEU A 222 -16.99 18.88 56.42
N SER A 223 -16.59 18.88 57.67
CA SER A 223 -17.47 19.10 58.82
C SER A 223 -17.90 20.57 58.83
N GLU A 224 -19.21 20.81 58.75
CA GLU A 224 -20.00 21.66 59.64
C GLU A 224 -21.49 21.39 59.42
#